data_AF-A0A356KTP8-F1
#
_entry.id   AF-A0A356KTP8-F1
#
_cell.length_a   1.000
_cell.length_b   1.000
_cell.length_c   1.000
_cell.angle_alpha   90.00
_cell.angle_beta   90.00
_cell.angle_gamma   90.00
#
_symmetry.space_group_name_H-M   'P 1'
#
loop_
_entity.id
_entity.type
_entity.pdbx_description
1 polymer ?
#
loop_
_entity_poly.entity_id
_entity_poly.type
_entity_poly.pdbx_seq_one_letter_code
_entity_poly.pdbx_strand_id
1 'polypeptide(L)' 'MNEQTLISLASIVAAGLTMAIGSIAPALGQARGLAAALDAIARQPESAPVITRTLFVGMAMVESTAIYCLV' A
#
# COMPACT_ATOMS: atom_id res chain seq x y z
N MET A 1 14.32 -35.13 0.75
CA MET A 1 14.08 -33.77 0.19
C MET A 1 15.41 -33.28 -0.36
N ASN A 2 15.46 -32.91 -1.64
CA ASN A 2 16.67 -32.29 -2.20
C ASN A 2 16.83 -30.86 -1.67
N GLU A 3 18.07 -30.39 -1.59
CA GLU A 3 18.42 -29.05 -1.11
C GLU A 3 17.66 -27.94 -1.87
N GLN A 4 17.51 -28.09 -3.18
CA GLN A 4 16.70 -27.19 -4.01
C GLN A 4 15.24 -27.10 -3.56
N THR A 5 14.62 -28.23 -3.21
CA THR A 5 13.22 -28.24 -2.73
C THR A 5 13.08 -27.49 -1.41
N LEU A 6 14.04 -27.64 -0.50
CA LEU A 6 14.02 -26.96 0.79
C LEU A 6 14.19 -25.45 0.61
N ILE A 7 15.12 -25.02 -0.24
CA ILE A 7 15.34 -23.60 -0.57
C ILE A 7 14.08 -23.01 -1.21
N SER A 8 13.48 -23.68 -2.19
CA SER A 8 12.24 -23.19 -2.83
C SER A 8 11.10 -23.02 -1.83
N LEU A 9 10.89 -23.97 -0.93
CA LEU A 9 9.86 -23.87 0.11
C LEU A 9 10.12 -22.67 1.04
N ALA A 10 11.35 -22.51 1.52
CA ALA A 10 11.71 -21.39 2.40
C ALA A 10 11.50 -20.04 1.70
N SER A 11 11.92 -19.91 0.43
CA SER A 11 11.77 -18.68 -0.35
C SER A 11 10.30 -18.31 -0.58
N ILE A 12 9.43 -19.27 -0.89
CA ILE A 12 8.00 -19.01 -1.11
C ILE A 12 7.33 -18.52 0.18
N VAL A 13 7.65 -19.16 1.32
CA VAL A 13 7.10 -18.75 2.63
C VAL A 13 7.60 -17.36 3.01
N ALA A 14 8.90 -17.10 2.83
CA ALA A 14 9.49 -15.78 3.12
C ALA A 14 8.85 -14.69 2.24
N ALA A 15 8.70 -14.92 0.94
CA ALA A 15 8.03 -13.97 0.04
C ALA A 15 6.59 -13.69 0.46
N GLY A 16 5.83 -14.74 0.80
CA GLY A 16 4.45 -14.59 1.28
C GLY A 16 4.35 -13.76 2.57
N LEU A 17 5.27 -13.98 3.52
CA LEU A 17 5.31 -13.22 4.78
C LEU A 17 5.72 -11.77 4.57
N THR A 18 6.73 -11.51 3.74
CA THR A 18 7.17 -10.15 3.39
C THR A 18 6.02 -9.34 2.78
N MET A 19 5.26 -9.95 1.87
CA MET A 19 4.07 -9.33 1.28
C MET A 19 2.94 -9.09 2.29
N ALA A 20 2.66 -10.07 3.14
CA ALA A 20 1.60 -9.98 4.13
C ALA A 20 1.88 -8.87 5.15
N ILE A 21 3.12 -8.72 5.60
CA ILE A 21 3.51 -7.69 6.57
C ILE A 21 3.66 -6.33 5.88
N GLY A 22 4.32 -6.30 4.72
CA GLY A 22 4.63 -5.07 3.97
C GLY A 22 3.41 -4.31 3.47
N SER A 23 2.28 -4.99 3.27
CA SER A 23 1.03 -4.37 2.81
C SER A 23 0.20 -3.70 3.92
N ILE A 24 0.44 -4.03 5.20
CA ILE A 24 -0.40 -3.55 6.32
C ILE A 24 -0.26 -2.05 6.53
N ALA A 25 0.96 -1.54 6.62
CA ALA A 25 1.20 -0.12 6.90
C ALA A 25 0.71 0.80 5.76
N PRO A 26 1.00 0.51 4.48
CA PRO A 26 0.44 1.25 3.34
C PRO A 26 -1.09 1.23 3.34
N ALA A 27 -1.72 0.06 3.55
CA ALA A 27 -3.18 -0.06 3.58
C ALA A 27 -3.81 0.83 4.67
N LEU A 28 -3.26 0.81 5.88
CA LEU A 28 -3.73 1.66 6.98
C LEU A 28 -3.50 3.15 6.71
N GLY A 29 -2.35 3.53 6.15
CA GLY A 29 -2.03 4.91 5.82
C GLY A 29 -2.95 5.47 4.74
N GLN A 30 -3.15 4.72 3.66
CA GLN A 30 -4.01 5.11 2.54
C GLN A 30 -5.48 5.17 2.95
N ALA A 31 -5.99 4.22 3.74
CA ALA A 31 -7.35 4.25 4.25
C ALA A 31 -7.63 5.53 5.06
N ARG A 32 -6.69 5.93 5.91
CA ARG A 32 -6.80 7.18 6.71
C ARG A 32 -6.73 8.42 5.83
N GLY A 33 -5.82 8.46 4.87
CA GLY A 33 -5.71 9.56 3.90
C GLY A 33 -6.97 9.71 3.05
N LEU A 34 -7.53 8.59 2.58
CA LEU A 34 -8.78 8.56 1.81
C LEU A 34 -9.96 9.07 2.65
N ALA A 35 -10.11 8.59 3.90
CA ALA A 35 -11.17 9.07 4.78
C ALA A 35 -11.11 10.59 4.99
N ALA A 36 -9.91 11.13 5.26
CA ALA A 36 -9.72 12.57 5.43
C ALA A 36 -10.02 13.36 4.14
N ALA A 37 -9.67 12.82 2.97
CA ALA A 37 -9.99 13.44 1.69
C ALA A 37 -11.50 13.43 1.41
N LEU A 38 -12.22 12.36 1.76
CA LEU A 38 -13.68 12.29 1.63
C LEU A 38 -14.36 13.32 2.55
N ASP A 39 -13.90 13.46 3.80
CA ASP A 39 -14.41 14.48 4.71
C ASP A 39 -14.15 15.91 4.18
N ALA A 40 -12.97 16.15 3.60
CA ALA A 40 -12.66 17.44 2.98
C ALA A 40 -13.54 17.75 1.76
N ILE A 41 -13.79 16.74 0.91
CA ILE A 41 -14.69 16.87 -0.25
C ILE A 41 -16.13 17.12 0.20
N ALA A 42 -16.59 16.45 1.27
CA ALA A 42 -17.93 16.65 1.81
C ALA A 42 -18.13 18.07 2.35
N ARG A 43 -17.09 18.66 2.95
CA ARG A 43 -17.11 20.06 3.42
C ARG A 43 -17.00 21.07 2.28
N GLN A 44 -16.24 20.74 1.23
CA GLN A 44 -15.95 21.65 0.13
C GLN A 44 -15.96 20.95 -1.24
N PRO A 45 -17.15 20.70 -1.81
CA PRO A 45 -17.31 19.88 -3.01
C PRO A 45 -16.69 20.50 -4.27
N GLU A 46 -16.61 21.83 -4.37
CA GLU A 46 -15.98 22.51 -5.50
C GLU A 46 -14.46 22.29 -5.57
N SER A 47 -13.84 21.96 -4.44
CA SER A 47 -12.40 21.65 -4.37
C SER A 47 -12.08 20.17 -4.65
N ALA A 48 -13.08 19.32 -4.92
CA ALA A 48 -12.90 17.89 -5.11
C ALA A 48 -11.84 17.51 -6.18
N PRO A 49 -11.74 18.20 -7.34
CA PRO A 49 -10.71 17.88 -8.33
C PRO A 49 -9.29 18.06 -7.80
N VAL A 50 -9.05 19.12 -7.02
CA VAL A 50 -7.74 19.45 -6.44
C VAL A 50 -7.39 18.48 -5.31
N ILE A 51 -8.36 18.17 -4.45
CA ILE A 51 -8.20 17.22 -3.34
C ILE A 51 -7.85 15.83 -3.90
N THR A 52 -8.62 15.35 -4.89
CA THR A 52 -8.42 14.02 -5.48
C THR A 52 -7.05 13.89 -6.16
N ARG A 53 -6.60 14.92 -6.88
CA ARG A 53 -5.27 14.92 -7.50
C ARG A 53 -4.16 14.83 -6.45
N THR A 54 -4.24 15.65 -5.40
CA THR A 54 -3.24 15.65 -4.31
C THR A 54 -3.25 14.32 -3.56
N LEU A 55 -4.45 13.77 -3.28
CA LEU A 55 -4.62 12.46 -2.65
C LEU A 55 -3.91 11.36 -3.46
N PHE A 56 -4.16 11.25 -4.77
CA PHE A 56 -3.53 10.20 -5.57
C PHE A 56 -2.01 10.34 -5.69
N VAL A 57 -1.49 11.56 -5.79
CA VAL A 57 -0.04 11.79 -5.76
C VAL A 57 0.55 11.34 -4.42
N GLY A 58 -0.11 11.67 -3.30
CA GLY A 58 0.31 11.22 -1.97
C GLY A 58 0.22 9.70 -1.79
N MET A 59 -0.87 9.08 -2.23
CA MET A 59 -1.04 7.63 -2.17
C MET A 59 0.00 6.89 -3.00
N ALA A 60 0.37 7.42 -4.18
CA ALA A 60 1.43 6.84 -5.00
C ALA A 60 2.80 6.84 -4.28
N MET A 61 3.11 7.91 -3.52
CA MET A 61 4.34 7.96 -2.72
C MET A 61 4.32 6.93 -1.58
N VAL A 62 3.18 6.77 -0.91
CA VAL A 62 3.03 5.74 0.13
C VAL A 62 3.15 4.34 -0.46
N GLU A 63 2.51 4.09 -1.60
CA GLU A 63 2.51 2.79 -2.28
C GLU A 63 3.92 2.37 -2.72
N SER A 64 4.81 3.31 -3.03
CA SER A 64 6.21 2.99 -3.38
C SER A 64 6.93 2.15 -2.31
N THR A 65 6.57 2.34 -1.04
CA THR A 65 7.13 1.55 0.07
C THR A 65 6.60 0.12 0.09
N ALA A 66 5.34 -0.09 -0.30
CA ALA A 66 4.73 -1.41 -0.46
C ALA A 66 5.39 -2.19 -1.61
N ILE A 67 5.71 -1.48 -2.70
CA ILE A 67 6.36 -2.06 -3.88
C ILE A 67 7.75 -2.62 -3.54
N TYR A 68 8.48 -2.04 -2.58
CA TYR A 68 9.76 -2.62 -2.12
C TYR A 68 9.60 -3.97 -1.43
N CYS A 69 8.42 -4.32 -0.90
CA CYS A 69 8.15 -5.65 -0.37
C CYS A 69 7.70 -6.64 -1.45
N LEU A 70 7.23 -6.13 -2.60
CA LEU A 70 6.74 -6.92 -3.73
C LEU A 70 7.85 -7.35 -4.70
N VAL A 71 8.81 -6.46 -4.92
CA VAL A 71 9.95 -6.67 -5.83
C VAL A 71 11.07 -7.41 -5.13
#